data_AF-A0A7I7PBV1-F1
#
_entry.id   AF-A0A7I7PBV1-F1
#
_cell.length_a   1.000
_cell.length_b   1.000
_cell.length_c   1.000
_cell.angle_alpha   90.00
_cell.angle_beta   90.00
_cell.angle_gamma   90.00
#
_symmetry.space_group_name_H-M   'P 1'
#
loop_
_entity.id
_entity.type
_entity.pdbx_description
1 polymer ?
#
loop_
_entity_poly.entity_id
_entity_poly.type
_entity_poly.pdbx_seq_one_letter_code
_entity_poly.pdbx_strand_id
1 'polypeptide(L)'
;MKPSEVLVEMRGVLESRGWTQNCYLDAPGRRCLLGAAAAVWSPERCPAMSAALTALEGKIAEMYPSGVVIRSFEAHPGSRLPAFNDAPGRTMQEILDLIDKTLIGLEEKGQ
;
A
#
# COMPACT_ATOMS: atom_id res chain seq x y z
N MET A 1 12.85 13.58 -1.91
CA MET A 1 12.44 12.29 -1.35
C MET A 1 12.10 11.37 -2.51
N LYS A 2 12.58 10.14 -2.44
CA LYS A 2 12.33 9.07 -3.39
C LYS A 2 11.03 8.33 -3.06
N PRO A 3 10.34 7.73 -4.05
CA PRO A 3 9.19 6.86 -3.78
C PRO A 3 9.53 5.69 -2.86
N SER A 4 10.73 5.15 -2.95
CA SER A 4 11.24 4.09 -2.07
C SER A 4 11.28 4.53 -0.59
N GLU A 5 11.72 5.75 -0.31
CA GLU A 5 11.71 6.32 1.06
C GLU A 5 10.28 6.40 1.63
N VAL A 6 9.29 6.77 0.81
CA VAL A 6 7.88 6.79 1.23
C VAL A 6 7.40 5.39 1.60
N LEU A 7 7.75 4.37 0.80
CA LEU A 7 7.37 2.98 1.07
C LEU A 7 8.01 2.44 2.35
N VAL A 8 9.27 2.79 2.62
CA VAL A 8 9.94 2.46 3.89
C VAL A 8 9.19 3.07 5.08
N GLU A 9 8.79 4.35 5.00
CA GLU A 9 8.03 4.99 6.07
C GLU A 9 6.63 4.36 6.24
N MET A 10 5.93 4.04 5.15
CA MET A 10 4.63 3.34 5.21
C MET A 10 4.77 1.98 5.89
N ARG A 11 5.82 1.23 5.57
CA ARG A 11 6.14 -0.05 6.21
C ARG A 11 6.33 0.10 7.71
N GLY A 12 7.14 1.08 8.12
CA GLY A 12 7.39 1.38 9.53
C GLY A 12 6.12 1.78 10.30
N VAL A 13 5.16 2.46 9.65
CA VAL A 13 3.85 2.73 10.25
C VAL A 13 3.07 1.44 10.51
N LEU A 14 3.03 0.51 9.55
CA LEU A 14 2.32 -0.75 9.70
C LEU A 14 2.96 -1.64 10.77
N GLU A 15 4.28 -1.69 10.85
CA GLU A 15 4.99 -2.45 11.89
C GLU A 15 4.81 -1.86 13.29
N SER A 16 4.87 -0.54 13.42
CA SER A 16 4.80 0.13 14.73
C SER A 16 3.37 0.24 15.28
N ARG A 17 2.37 0.41 14.40
CA ARG A 17 0.97 0.63 14.78
C ARG A 17 0.07 -0.57 14.54
N GLY A 18 0.57 -1.58 13.84
CA GLY A 18 -0.20 -2.74 13.40
C GLY A 18 -1.04 -2.47 12.16
N TRP A 19 -1.44 -3.57 11.52
CA TRP A 19 -2.26 -3.58 10.32
C TRP A 19 -3.72 -3.96 10.62
N THR A 20 -4.65 -3.43 9.81
CA THR A 20 -6.05 -3.81 9.87
C THR A 20 -6.67 -4.00 8.48
N GLN A 21 -7.65 -4.89 8.44
CA GLN A 21 -8.45 -5.24 7.27
C GLN A 21 -9.86 -4.64 7.39
N ASN A 22 -10.46 -4.25 6.26
CA ASN A 22 -11.83 -3.72 6.13
C ASN A 22 -12.08 -2.40 6.89
N CYS A 23 -11.04 -1.74 7.38
CA CYS A 23 -11.16 -0.41 7.97
C CYS A 23 -9.91 0.42 7.74
N TYR A 24 -10.08 1.72 7.61
CA TYR A 24 -8.99 2.65 7.35
C TYR A 24 -8.07 2.83 8.57
N LEU A 25 -8.70 2.98 9.74
CA LEU A 25 -8.10 3.10 11.06
C LEU A 25 -9.08 2.47 12.04
N ASP A 26 -8.63 1.52 12.87
CA ASP A 26 -9.50 0.91 13.88
C ASP A 26 -9.34 1.54 15.27
N ALA A 27 -10.17 1.12 16.22
CA ALA A 27 -10.16 1.65 17.58
C ALA A 27 -8.80 1.44 18.31
N PRO A 28 -8.12 0.29 18.18
CA PRO A 28 -6.73 0.13 18.64
C PRO A 28 -5.68 1.04 17.97
N GLY A 29 -6.00 1.69 16.86
CA GLY A 29 -5.08 2.59 16.15
C GLY A 29 -4.30 1.92 15.01
N ARG A 30 -4.63 0.67 14.65
CA ARG A 30 -4.08 -0.06 13.51
C ARG A 30 -4.57 0.53 12.20
N ARG A 31 -3.76 0.43 11.14
CA ARG A 31 -4.04 1.09 9.85
C ARG A 31 -4.06 0.09 8.70
N CYS A 32 -4.94 0.30 7.74
CA CYS A 32 -4.80 -0.38 6.44
C CYS A 32 -3.63 0.23 5.66
N LEU A 33 -3.29 -0.37 4.51
CA LEU A 33 -2.22 0.13 3.63
C LEU A 33 -2.42 1.61 3.23
N LEU A 34 -3.66 2.02 2.92
CA LEU A 34 -3.96 3.42 2.60
C LEU A 34 -3.89 4.33 3.84
N GLY A 35 -4.28 3.82 5.01
CA GLY A 35 -4.14 4.52 6.28
C GLY A 35 -2.68 4.75 6.68
N ALA A 36 -1.77 3.86 6.26
CA ALA A 36 -0.33 4.03 6.40
C ALA A 36 0.22 5.10 5.44
N ALA A 37 -0.22 5.10 4.17
CA ALA A 37 0.12 6.17 3.22
C ALA A 37 -0.27 7.56 3.74
N ALA A 38 -1.48 7.68 4.28
CA ALA A 38 -1.94 8.95 4.85
C ALA A 38 -1.19 9.37 6.11
N ALA A 39 -0.65 8.42 6.88
CA ALA A 39 0.14 8.74 8.08
C ALA A 39 1.50 9.37 7.76
N VAL A 40 2.02 9.14 6.56
CA VAL A 40 3.32 9.67 6.09
C VAL A 40 3.16 10.79 5.04
N TRP A 41 1.91 11.16 4.72
CA TRP A 41 1.61 12.17 3.73
C TRP A 41 1.97 13.58 4.24
N SER A 42 2.53 14.39 3.33
CA SER A 42 2.66 15.84 3.48
C SER A 42 2.63 16.51 2.10
N PRO A 43 2.24 17.79 1.99
CA PRO A 43 2.16 18.50 0.72
C PRO A 43 3.47 18.47 -0.08
N GLU A 44 4.60 18.61 0.60
CA GLU A 44 5.95 18.66 0.01
C GLU A 44 6.37 17.30 -0.58
N ARG A 45 5.72 16.22 -0.16
CA ARG A 45 6.01 14.83 -0.58
C ARG A 45 5.01 14.30 -1.60
N CYS A 46 4.03 15.09 -2.02
CA CYS A 46 2.94 14.65 -2.90
C CYS A 46 3.42 13.91 -4.18
N PRO A 47 4.46 14.37 -4.91
CA PRO A 47 4.95 13.64 -6.08
C PRO A 47 5.53 12.26 -5.74
N ALA A 48 6.34 12.17 -4.69
CA ALA A 48 6.95 10.91 -4.25
C ALA A 48 5.89 9.92 -3.75
N MET A 49 4.88 10.42 -3.01
CA MET A 49 3.73 9.63 -2.57
C MET A 49 2.93 9.09 -3.76
N SER A 50 2.59 9.94 -4.73
CA SER A 50 1.84 9.50 -5.92
C SER A 50 2.59 8.43 -6.71
N ALA A 51 3.91 8.57 -6.85
CA ALA A 51 4.76 7.56 -7.49
C ALA A 51 4.81 6.25 -6.68
N ALA A 52 4.91 6.32 -5.35
CA ALA A 52 4.92 5.14 -4.49
C ALA A 52 3.59 4.36 -4.55
N LEU A 53 2.46 5.07 -4.51
CA LEU A 53 1.14 4.45 -4.65
C LEU A 53 0.95 3.82 -6.04
N THR A 54 1.37 4.52 -7.09
CA THR A 54 1.37 3.99 -8.47
C THR A 54 2.24 2.72 -8.57
N ALA A 55 3.40 2.70 -7.94
CA ALA A 55 4.29 1.54 -7.94
C ALA A 55 3.66 0.33 -7.23
N LEU A 56 2.99 0.53 -6.09
CA LEU A 56 2.26 -0.53 -5.40
C LEU A 56 1.11 -1.07 -6.28
N GLU A 57 0.34 -0.20 -6.92
CA GLU A 57 -0.74 -0.63 -7.83
C GLU A 57 -0.21 -1.41 -9.04
N GLY A 58 0.92 -0.97 -9.60
CA GLY A 58 1.64 -1.68 -10.65
C GLY A 58 2.08 -3.06 -10.18
N LYS A 59 2.69 -3.16 -8.99
CA LYS A 59 3.13 -4.44 -8.42
C LYS A 59 1.96 -5.38 -8.16
N ILE A 60 0.83 -4.88 -7.68
CA ILE A 60 -0.39 -5.67 -7.53
C ILE A 60 -0.86 -6.20 -8.90
N ALA A 61 -0.86 -5.36 -9.94
CA ALA A 61 -1.26 -5.78 -11.28
C ALA A 61 -0.32 -6.86 -11.85
N GLU A 62 0.99 -6.74 -11.62
CA GLU A 62 1.99 -7.75 -12.01
C GLU A 62 1.79 -9.09 -11.28
N MET A 63 1.50 -9.05 -9.97
CA MET A 63 1.29 -10.26 -9.17
C MET A 63 -0.05 -10.96 -9.47
N TYR A 64 -1.05 -10.23 -9.96
CA TYR A 64 -2.41 -10.74 -10.20
C TYR A 64 -2.93 -10.34 -11.60
N PRO A 65 -2.32 -10.88 -12.68
CA PRO A 65 -2.59 -10.43 -14.06
C PRO A 65 -3.97 -10.83 -14.59
N SER A 66 -4.61 -11.87 -14.03
CA SER A 66 -5.86 -12.45 -14.54
C SER A 66 -7.14 -11.75 -14.06
N GLY A 67 -7.04 -10.58 -13.43
CA GLY A 67 -8.23 -9.80 -13.05
C GLY A 67 -9.13 -10.48 -12.01
N VAL A 68 -8.62 -11.47 -11.28
CA VAL A 68 -9.33 -12.09 -10.15
C VAL A 68 -9.41 -11.08 -9.01
N VAL A 69 -10.41 -10.21 -9.15
CA VAL A 69 -11.29 -9.71 -8.09
C VAL A 69 -10.58 -9.02 -6.93
N ILE A 70 -9.79 -8.00 -7.25
CA ILE A 70 -9.65 -6.84 -6.36
C ILE A 70 -10.88 -5.95 -6.65
N ARG A 71 -12.08 -6.44 -6.26
CA ARG A 71 -13.33 -5.67 -6.39
C ARG A 71 -13.41 -4.71 -5.20
N SER A 72 -13.20 -3.43 -5.48
CA SER A 72 -13.50 -2.35 -4.54
C SER A 72 -15.02 -2.33 -4.29
N PHE A 73 -15.46 -2.75 -3.10
CA PHE A 73 -16.77 -2.37 -2.59
C PHE A 73 -16.62 -0.91 -2.11
N GLU A 74 -17.04 0.02 -2.97
CA GLU A 74 -17.34 1.43 -2.66
C GLU A 74 -16.17 2.32 -2.17
N ALA A 75 -15.57 3.05 -3.11
CA ALA A 75 -15.59 4.53 -3.12
C ALA A 75 -14.87 5.13 -4.34
N HIS A 76 -13.94 4.41 -4.99
CA HIS A 76 -13.33 4.83 -6.26
C HIS A 76 -13.09 3.60 -7.16
N PRO A 77 -13.83 3.45 -8.27
CA PRO A 77 -13.55 2.40 -9.25
C PRO A 77 -12.10 2.53 -9.74
N GLY A 78 -11.24 1.55 -9.47
CA GLY A 78 -9.90 1.47 -10.05
C GLY A 78 -8.72 1.48 -9.08
N SER A 79 -8.88 1.80 -7.79
CA SER A 79 -7.74 1.71 -6.87
C SER A 79 -7.52 0.25 -6.45
N ARG A 80 -6.35 -0.31 -6.77
CA ARG A 80 -6.03 -1.72 -6.45
C ARG A 80 -5.69 -1.91 -4.98
N LEU A 81 -5.30 -0.85 -4.29
CA LEU A 81 -4.79 -0.93 -2.91
C LEU A 81 -5.85 -1.34 -1.89
N PRO A 82 -7.04 -0.70 -1.80
CA PRO A 82 -8.04 -1.08 -0.80
C PRO A 82 -8.51 -2.51 -0.98
N ALA A 83 -8.80 -2.92 -2.22
CA ALA A 83 -9.27 -4.28 -2.44
C ALA A 83 -8.16 -5.34 -2.38
N PHE A 84 -6.87 -4.99 -2.55
CA PHE A 84 -5.77 -5.89 -2.19
C PHE A 84 -5.67 -6.05 -0.68
N ASN A 85 -5.77 -4.94 0.06
CA ASN A 85 -5.76 -4.90 1.53
C ASN A 85 -6.90 -5.73 2.12
N ASP A 86 -8.09 -5.62 1.53
CA ASP A 86 -9.31 -6.18 2.09
C ASP A 86 -9.69 -7.54 1.49
N ALA A 87 -8.86 -8.10 0.61
CA ALA A 87 -9.08 -9.42 0.03
C ALA A 87 -9.29 -10.50 1.13
N PRO A 88 -10.29 -11.39 1.01
CA PRO A 88 -10.54 -12.42 2.02
C PRO A 88 -9.29 -13.25 2.33
N GLY A 89 -8.98 -13.42 3.62
CA GLY A 89 -7.79 -14.14 4.07
C GLY A 89 -6.48 -13.36 3.98
N ARG A 90 -6.50 -12.08 3.55
CA ARG A 90 -5.31 -11.22 3.55
C ARG A 90 -4.69 -11.14 4.94
N THR A 91 -3.37 -11.18 4.98
CA THR A 91 -2.59 -11.04 6.20
C THR A 91 -1.71 -9.79 6.17
N MET A 92 -1.30 -9.33 7.35
CA MET A 92 -0.30 -8.25 7.48
C MET A 92 0.98 -8.59 6.73
N GLN A 93 1.47 -9.84 6.84
CA GLN A 93 2.71 -10.25 6.20
C GLN A 93 2.63 -10.08 4.67
N GLU A 94 1.51 -10.43 4.04
CA GLU A 94 1.34 -10.23 2.60
C GLU A 94 1.30 -8.75 2.19
N ILE A 95 0.87 -7.86 3.08
CA ILE A 95 0.91 -6.40 2.84
C ILE A 95 2.35 -5.89 2.93
N LEU A 96 3.12 -6.38 3.91
CA LEU A 96 4.54 -6.07 4.03
C LEU A 96 5.33 -6.62 2.84
N ASP A 97 5.05 -7.86 2.42
CA ASP A 97 5.66 -8.49 1.25
C ASP A 97 5.37 -7.71 -0.04
N LEU A 98 4.17 -7.13 -0.19
CA LEU A 98 3.85 -6.25 -1.30
C LEU A 98 4.75 -5.01 -1.29
N ILE A 99 4.92 -4.37 -0.13
CA ILE A 99 5.81 -3.21 0.01
C ILE A 99 7.25 -3.60 -0.33
N ASP A 100 7.75 -4.71 0.21
CA ASP A 100 9.13 -5.18 0.00
C ASP A 100 9.40 -5.51 -1.47
N LYS A 101 8.47 -6.22 -2.14
CA LYS A 101 8.58 -6.48 -3.59
C LYS A 101 8.51 -5.21 -4.44
N THR A 102 7.82 -4.19 -3.97
CA THR A 102 7.72 -2.90 -4.66
C THR A 102 9.00 -2.10 -4.47
N LEU A 103 9.57 -2.11 -3.25
CA LEU A 103 10.86 -1.51 -2.92
C LEU A 103 11.97 -2.06 -3.81
N ILE A 104 12.12 -3.39 -3.87
CA ILE A 104 13.11 -4.07 -4.72
C ILE A 104 12.99 -3.59 -6.17
N GLY A 105 11.77 -3.56 -6.71
CA GLY A 105 11.52 -3.14 -8.10
C GLY A 105 11.77 -1.65 -8.37
N LEU A 106 11.74 -0.79 -7.35
CA LEU A 106 12.11 0.63 -7.46
C LEU A 106 13.62 0.81 -7.37
N GLU A 107 14.28 0.11 -6.45
CA GLU A 107 15.73 0.15 -6.27
C GLU A 107 16.48 -0.34 -7.52
N GLU A 108 15.99 -1.41 -8.17
CA GLU A 108 16.50 -1.90 -9.46
C GLU A 108 16.41 -0.84 -10.58
N LYS A 109 15.49 0.11 -10.46
CA LYS A 109 15.30 1.24 -11.39
C LYS A 109 16.02 2.52 -10.94
N GLY A 110 16.76 2.47 -9.84
CA GLY A 110 17.44 3.62 -9.23
C GLY A 110 16.52 4.61 -8.50
N GLN A 111 15.27 4.22 -8.25
CA GLN A 111 14.21 5.08 -7.72
C GLN A 111 14.02 5.03 -6.22
#